data_AF-A0A5E4HLN1-F1
#
_entry.id   AF-A0A5E4HLN1-F1
#
_cell.length_a   1.000
_cell.length_b   1.000
_cell.length_c   1.000
_cell.angle_alpha   90.00
_cell.angle_beta   90.00
_cell.angle_gamma   90.00
#
_symmetry.space_group_name_H-M   'P 1'
#
loop_
_entity.id
_entity.type
_entity.pdbx_description
1 polymer ?
#
loop_
_entity_poly.entity_id
_entity_poly.type
_entity_poly.pdbx_seq_one_letter_code
_entity_poly.pdbx_strand_id
1 'polypeptide(L)'
;MSVVQSTFVTVSCDGPDCQKTITFEATEKGNAEAIRDNAWLTTHRAIQTSDRRNLGYCSDECEAKGLATGAHNKLEQRIITGASSQSVDLAVRAAAQAKAATDAIKHGAPVTLG
;
A
#
# COMPACT_ATOMS: atom_id res chain seq x y z
N MET A 1 -12.97 26.88 -41.84
CA MET A 1 -11.96 26.13 -41.07
C MET A 1 -12.68 25.51 -39.88
N SER A 2 -12.73 24.18 -39.81
CA SER A 2 -13.29 23.47 -38.66
C SER A 2 -12.17 23.15 -37.68
N VAL A 3 -12.40 23.35 -36.39
CA VAL A 3 -11.49 22.91 -35.33
C VAL A 3 -11.88 21.47 -34.99
N VAL A 4 -10.96 20.53 -35.20
CA VAL A 4 -11.12 19.13 -34.79
C VAL A 4 -10.40 18.94 -33.47
N GLN A 5 -11.12 18.42 -32.47
CA GLN A 5 -10.56 18.12 -31.16
C GLN A 5 -10.14 16.64 -31.13
N SER A 6 -8.84 16.38 -30.92
CA SER A 6 -8.27 15.04 -30.75
C SER A 6 -7.80 14.85 -29.32
N THR A 7 -8.02 13.65 -28.78
CA THR A 7 -7.55 13.24 -27.46
C THR A 7 -6.48 12.17 -27.62
N PHE A 8 -5.42 12.23 -26.83
CA PHE A 8 -4.35 11.22 -26.84
C PHE A 8 -4.27 10.52 -25.48
N VAL A 9 -3.94 9.23 -25.50
CA VAL A 9 -3.70 8.40 -24.32
C VAL A 9 -2.28 7.89 -24.35
N THR A 10 -1.60 7.97 -23.20
CA THR A 10 -0.28 7.37 -22.98
C THR A 10 -0.43 6.18 -22.05
N VAL A 11 0.11 5.02 -22.45
CA VAL A 11 0.19 3.81 -21.64
C VAL A 11 1.66 3.49 -21.39
N SER A 12 2.03 3.34 -20.12
CA SER A 12 3.39 3.01 -19.69
C SER A 12 3.40 1.75 -18.82
N CYS A 13 4.55 1.07 -18.81
CA CYS A 13 4.87 0.01 -17.87
C CYS A 13 5.73 0.57 -16.73
N ASP A 14 5.34 0.32 -15.48
CA ASP A 14 6.03 0.72 -14.26
C ASP A 14 6.99 -0.36 -13.73
N GLY A 15 7.36 -1.33 -14.58
CA GLY A 15 8.39 -2.31 -14.25
C GLY A 15 9.76 -1.61 -14.10
N PRO A 16 10.57 -1.91 -13.07
CA PRO A 16 11.80 -1.16 -12.76
C PRO A 16 12.84 -1.13 -13.89
N ASP A 17 12.85 -2.16 -14.75
CA ASP A 17 13.73 -2.26 -15.92
C ASP A 17 12.95 -2.24 -17.25
N CYS A 18 11.68 -1.81 -17.23
CA CYS A 18 10.80 -1.85 -18.40
C CYS A 18 10.49 -0.44 -18.89
N GLN A 19 11.02 -0.07 -20.06
CA GLN A 19 10.81 1.25 -20.66
C GLN A 19 9.70 1.27 -21.73
N LYS A 20 8.77 0.31 -21.67
CA LYS A 20 7.66 0.27 -22.62
C LYS A 20 6.70 1.41 -22.33
N THR A 21 6.59 2.32 -23.28
CA THR A 21 5.61 3.40 -23.28
C THR A 21 5.10 3.60 -24.69
N ILE A 22 3.82 3.94 -24.82
CA ILE A 22 3.22 4.31 -26.09
C ILE A 22 2.18 5.40 -25.90
N THR A 23 2.11 6.31 -26.87
CA THR A 23 1.04 7.30 -26.96
C THR A 23 0.30 7.13 -28.27
N PHE A 24 -1.03 7.09 -28.22
CA PHE A 24 -1.88 6.96 -29.40
C PHE A 24 -3.13 7.82 -29.25
N GLU A 25 -3.79 8.12 -30.37
CA GLU A 25 -5.04 8.86 -30.36
C GLU A 25 -6.15 7.99 -29.75
N ALA A 26 -6.96 8.56 -28.86
CA ALA A 26 -8.03 7.91 -28.11
C ALA A 26 -9.27 7.64 -28.98
N THR A 27 -9.06 6.98 -30.12
CA THR A 27 -10.10 6.57 -31.07
C THR A 27 -10.11 5.05 -31.17
N GLU A 28 -11.21 4.47 -31.64
CA GLU A 28 -11.31 3.02 -31.86
C GLU A 28 -10.19 2.51 -32.79
N LYS A 29 -9.92 3.26 -33.86
CA LYS A 29 -8.83 2.97 -34.79
C LYS A 29 -7.46 3.08 -34.10
N GLY A 30 -7.21 4.18 -33.38
CA GLY A 30 -5.95 4.39 -32.66
C GLY A 30 -5.68 3.29 -31.63
N ASN A 31 -6.71 2.86 -30.90
CA ASN A 31 -6.62 1.75 -29.94
C ASN A 31 -6.27 0.43 -30.64
N ALA A 32 -6.95 0.10 -31.75
CA ALA A 32 -6.71 -1.14 -32.49
C ALA A 32 -5.30 -1.19 -33.09
N GLU A 33 -4.83 -0.07 -33.65
CA GLU A 33 -3.47 0.06 -34.19
C GLU A 33 -2.43 -0.05 -33.09
N ALA A 34 -2.64 0.63 -31.95
CA ALA A 34 -1.74 0.53 -30.80
C ALA A 34 -1.60 -0.92 -30.31
N ILE A 35 -2.71 -1.64 -30.13
CA ILE A 35 -2.70 -3.05 -29.68
C ILE A 35 -2.01 -3.95 -30.70
N ARG A 36 -2.29 -3.78 -31.99
CA ARG A 36 -1.69 -4.57 -33.08
C ARG A 36 -0.17 -4.38 -33.11
N ASP A 37 0.29 -3.14 -33.01
CA ASP A 37 1.71 -2.81 -33.12
C ASP A 37 2.45 -3.07 -31.79
N ASN A 38 1.71 -3.24 -30.68
CA ASN A 38 2.25 -3.44 -29.33
C ASN A 38 1.50 -4.55 -28.60
N ALA A 39 1.85 -5.80 -28.92
CA ALA A 39 1.23 -6.99 -28.33
C ALA A 39 1.21 -6.98 -26.77
N TRP A 40 2.17 -6.30 -26.13
CA TRP A 40 2.23 -6.19 -24.66
C TRP A 40 1.07 -5.40 -24.04
N LEU A 41 0.33 -4.61 -24.82
CA LEU A 41 -0.88 -3.92 -24.36
C LEU A 41 -2.01 -4.92 -24.05
N THR A 42 -2.03 -6.10 -24.68
CA THR A 42 -3.05 -7.13 -24.41
C THR A 42 -2.89 -7.76 -23.03
N THR A 43 -1.68 -7.74 -22.49
CA THR A 43 -1.34 -8.25 -21.15
C THR A 43 -1.10 -7.13 -20.15
N HIS A 44 -1.39 -5.87 -20.53
CA HIS A 44 -1.24 -4.74 -19.64
C HIS A 44 -2.29 -4.80 -18.53
N ARG A 45 -1.83 -4.64 -17.29
CA ARG A 45 -2.68 -4.63 -16.10
C ARG A 45 -2.52 -3.31 -15.37
N ALA A 46 -3.64 -2.67 -15.11
CA ALA A 46 -3.72 -1.53 -14.20
C ALA A 46 -3.99 -2.03 -12.78
N ILE A 47 -3.15 -1.61 -11.85
CA ILE A 47 -3.20 -1.96 -10.43
C ILE A 47 -3.35 -0.67 -9.64
N GLN A 48 -4.37 -0.63 -8.78
CA GLN A 48 -4.56 0.46 -7.85
C GLN A 48 -4.11 0.01 -6.46
N THR A 49 -3.16 0.72 -5.88
CA THR A 49 -2.65 0.44 -4.53
C THR A 49 -3.58 1.03 -3.46
N SER A 50 -3.44 0.57 -2.21
CA SER A 50 -4.19 1.09 -1.06
C SER A 50 -3.95 2.58 -0.80
N ASP A 51 -2.76 3.09 -1.17
CA ASP A 51 -2.41 4.52 -1.12
C ASP A 51 -2.80 5.31 -2.38
N ARG A 52 -3.72 4.76 -3.19
CA ARG A 52 -4.32 5.38 -4.40
C ARG A 52 -3.36 5.67 -5.55
N ARG A 53 -2.18 5.05 -5.57
CA ARG A 53 -1.32 5.09 -6.76
C ARG A 53 -1.86 4.10 -7.79
N ASN A 54 -1.79 4.49 -9.06
CA ASN A 54 -2.10 3.62 -10.19
C ASN A 54 -0.79 3.22 -10.83
N LEU A 55 -0.58 1.91 -10.97
CA LEU A 55 0.60 1.30 -11.58
C LEU A 55 0.14 0.44 -12.75
N GLY A 56 0.87 0.46 -13.86
CA GLY A 56 0.62 -0.33 -15.04
C GLY A 56 1.75 -1.33 -15.26
N TYR A 57 1.46 -2.62 -15.42
CA TYR A 57 2.49 -3.61 -15.75
C TYR A 57 2.14 -4.34 -17.04
N CYS A 58 3.14 -4.50 -17.91
CA CYS A 58 2.96 -5.18 -19.20
C CYS A 58 3.06 -6.71 -19.13
N SER A 59 3.49 -7.28 -17.99
CA SER A 59 3.66 -8.72 -17.80
C SER A 59 3.74 -9.11 -16.31
N ASP A 60 3.53 -10.40 -16.02
CA ASP A 60 3.72 -11.00 -14.69
C ASP A 60 5.13 -10.74 -14.14
N GLU A 61 6.14 -10.81 -15.00
CA GLU A 61 7.52 -10.54 -14.62
C GLU A 61 7.73 -9.08 -14.17
N CYS A 62 7.14 -8.11 -14.89
CA CYS A 62 7.25 -6.70 -14.53
C CYS A 62 6.55 -6.42 -13.20
N GLU A 63 5.39 -7.05 -12.98
CA GLU A 63 4.65 -6.95 -11.73
C GLU A 63 5.43 -7.56 -10.55
N ALA A 64 6.02 -8.75 -10.73
CA ALA A 64 6.84 -9.40 -9.71
C ALA A 64 8.06 -8.56 -9.32
N LYS A 65 8.74 -7.95 -10.31
CA LYS A 65 9.85 -7.02 -10.06
C LYS A 65 9.36 -5.74 -9.37
N GLY A 66 8.23 -5.16 -9.80
CA GLY A 66 7.62 -4.00 -9.16
C GLY A 66 7.25 -4.25 -7.70
N LEU A 67 6.69 -5.43 -7.39
CA LEU A 67 6.42 -5.90 -6.02
C LEU A 67 7.69 -5.89 -5.16
N ALA A 68 8.81 -6.39 -5.68
CA ALA A 68 10.08 -6.48 -4.95
C ALA A 68 10.67 -5.12 -4.59
N THR A 69 10.36 -4.05 -5.35
CA THR A 69 10.82 -2.69 -5.04
C THR A 69 10.00 -2.00 -3.93
N GLY A 70 8.89 -2.60 -3.49
CA GLY A 70 7.95 -1.96 -2.57
C GLY A 70 7.01 -0.95 -3.25
N ALA A 71 6.97 -0.92 -4.59
CA ALA A 71 6.08 -0.04 -5.34
C ALA A 71 4.59 -0.37 -5.07
N HIS A 72 4.22 -1.65 -4.99
CA HIS A 72 2.88 -2.10 -4.61
C HIS A 72 2.59 -1.90 -3.13
N ASN A 73 3.45 -2.45 -2.29
CA ASN A 73 3.27 -2.51 -0.85
C ASN A 73 4.31 -1.58 -0.24
N LYS A 74 3.96 -0.29 -0.14
CA LYS A 74 4.74 0.58 0.73
C LYS A 74 4.71 -0.03 2.12
N LEU A 75 5.88 -0.04 2.76
CA LEU A 75 5.99 -0.36 4.18
C LEU A 75 5.01 0.55 4.94
N GLU A 76 3.98 -0.04 5.53
CA GLU A 76 3.08 0.69 6.40
C GLU A 76 3.92 1.32 7.51
N GLN A 77 3.83 2.65 7.64
CA GLN A 77 4.39 3.29 8.82
C GLN A 77 3.66 2.72 10.04
N ARG A 78 4.40 2.21 11.01
CA ARG A 78 3.82 1.71 12.26
C ARG A 78 2.96 2.83 12.87
N ILE A 79 1.65 2.66 12.81
CA ILE A 79 0.66 3.62 13.34
C ILE A 79 0.79 3.73 14.87
N ILE A 80 1.24 2.66 15.51
CA ILE A 80 1.42 2.59 16.95
C ILE A 80 2.92 2.65 17.25
N THR A 81 3.34 3.75 17.87
CA THR A 81 4.65 3.84 18.52
C THR A 81 4.67 2.84 19.67
N GLY A 82 5.68 1.97 19.72
CA GLY A 82 5.83 1.05 20.85
C GLY A 82 5.87 1.83 22.17
N ALA A 83 5.24 1.28 23.23
CA ALA A 83 5.27 1.90 24.54
C ALA A 83 6.73 2.11 24.99
N SER A 84 7.03 3.26 25.59
CA SER A 84 8.34 3.48 26.19
C SER A 84 8.56 2.50 27.34
N SER A 85 9.82 2.16 27.63
CA SER A 85 10.18 1.28 28.76
C SER A 85 9.56 1.78 30.07
N GLN A 86 9.57 3.10 30.28
CA GLN A 86 8.97 3.73 31.46
C GLN A 86 7.45 3.51 31.56
N SER A 87 6.72 3.59 30.44
CA SER A 87 5.27 3.33 30.43
C SER A 87 4.96 1.86 30.73
N VAL A 88 5.79 0.94 30.25
CA VAL A 88 5.68 -0.49 30.56
C VAL A 88 5.93 -0.72 32.06
N ASP A 89 7.00 -0.16 32.61
CA ASP A 89 7.35 -0.31 34.02
C ASP A 89 6.26 0.23 34.96
N LEU A 90 5.65 1.37 34.60
CA LEU A 90 4.54 1.94 35.37
C LEU A 90 3.31 1.02 35.36
N ALA A 91 2.96 0.47 34.18
CA ALA A 91 1.84 -0.45 34.04
C ALA A 91 2.08 -1.75 34.83
N VAL A 92 3.31 -2.27 34.81
CA VAL A 92 3.68 -3.47 35.59
C VAL A 92 3.54 -3.23 37.09
N ARG A 93 4.00 -2.07 37.59
CA ARG A 93 3.86 -1.72 39.01
C ARG A 93 2.39 -1.57 39.42
N ALA A 94 1.58 -0.89 38.60
CA ALA A 94 0.15 -0.75 38.85
C ALA A 94 -0.56 -2.10 38.86
N ALA A 95 -0.21 -3.02 37.94
CA ALA A 95 -0.76 -4.38 37.92
C ALA A 95 -0.35 -5.19 39.17
N ALA A 96 0.90 -5.06 39.63
CA ALA A 96 1.37 -5.72 40.85
C ALA A 96 0.62 -5.21 42.09
N GLN A 97 0.41 -3.90 42.21
CA GLN A 97 -0.36 -3.30 43.30
C GLN A 97 -1.83 -3.72 43.25
N ALA A 98 -2.46 -3.71 42.07
CA ALA A 98 -3.83 -4.17 41.91
C ALA A 98 -4.00 -5.65 42.27
N LYS A 99 -3.04 -6.50 41.91
CA LYS A 99 -3.00 -7.91 42.32
C LYS A 99 -2.89 -8.04 43.83
N ALA A 100 -1.95 -7.33 44.46
CA ALA A 100 -1.77 -7.35 45.90
C ALA A 100 -3.02 -6.88 46.65
N ALA A 101 -3.67 -5.81 46.18
CA ALA A 101 -4.95 -5.34 46.72
C ALA A 101 -6.05 -6.39 46.56
N THR A 102 -6.14 -7.03 45.39
CA THR A 102 -7.13 -8.09 45.13
C THR A 102 -6.92 -9.30 46.04
N ASP A 103 -5.68 -9.72 46.24
CA ASP A 103 -5.34 -10.85 47.10
C ASP A 103 -5.61 -10.51 48.58
N ALA A 104 -5.31 -9.28 49.01
CA ALA A 104 -5.67 -8.80 50.36
C ALA A 104 -7.18 -8.84 50.61
N ILE A 105 -8.01 -8.38 49.65
CA ILE A 105 -9.47 -8.46 49.73
C ILE A 105 -9.93 -9.92 49.84
N LYS A 106 -9.41 -10.81 48.99
CA LYS A 106 -9.79 -12.24 48.98
C LYS A 106 -9.45 -12.95 50.28
N HIS A 107 -8.37 -12.54 50.95
CA HIS A 107 -7.90 -13.14 52.19
C HIS A 107 -8.34 -12.37 53.46
N GLY A 108 -9.27 -11.41 53.33
CA GLY A 108 -9.88 -10.70 54.46
C GLY A 108 -8.96 -9.71 55.18
N ALA A 109 -7.84 -9.32 54.55
CA ALA A 109 -6.93 -8.31 55.08
C ALA A 109 -7.42 -6.89 54.71
N PRO A 110 -7.32 -5.89 55.61
CA PRO A 110 -7.73 -4.53 55.32
C PRO A 110 -6.85 -3.92 54.22
N VAL A 111 -7.47 -3.37 53.17
CA VAL A 111 -6.79 -2.66 52.10
C VAL A 111 -6.74 -1.16 52.44
N THR A 112 -5.55 -0.56 52.37
CA THR A 112 -5.41 0.90 52.43
C THR A 112 -5.43 1.44 51.00
N LEU A 113 -6.44 2.24 50.68
CA LEU A 113 -6.52 3.00 49.42
C LEU A 113 -5.75 4.30 49.62
N GLY A 114 -4.55 4.38 49.03
CA GLY A 114 -3.74 5.59 48.95
C GLY A 114 -3.86 6.25 47.58
#